data_AF-J9DU82-F1
#
_entry.id   AF-J9DU82-F1
#
_cell.length_a   1.000
_cell.length_b   1.000
_cell.length_c   1.000
_cell.angle_alpha   90.00
_cell.angle_beta   90.00
_cell.angle_gamma   90.00
#
_symmetry.space_group_name_H-M   'P 1'
#
loop_
_entity.id
_entity.type
_entity.pdbx_description
1 polymer ?
#
loop_
_entity_poly.entity_id
_entity_poly.type
_entity_poly.pdbx_seq_one_letter_code
_entity_poly.pdbx_strand_id
1 'polypeptide(L)'
;MSSKSHDPFGGIKGDKVIADQAAKKLSPMEVDKQQALKDIQASIDLWDGKMPPEIERATLLERFREKTKLLGKEPPNWSYIKLNDKSFADVHFRWSGKKIDTICKIPKREVRVALVGLQSFYKMIDPFNPDLSHPDVIKCFNLTAEHYNLDPFIPGSDLSYNRDKHIDPFAGVRGENPGLKHNVFKKDLQNAKEELTFSIEYLEQLDVPSYRKEYSVRKTSPKNLQQTYKTSTSHFDVFLWWPGGVVDKIENVPQKRALMALGAMRKFLEDIDEDHPDLENETVKNLYEITKKRTRPKKGKQNLKELLPEDEGGLSYWSNLTHRWIKGSFDKKTSTFNPPAKGK
;
A
#
# COMPACT_ATOMS: atom_id res chain seq x y z
N MET A 1 20.32 -62.36 -31.40
CA MET A 1 20.97 -61.33 -30.57
C MET A 1 19.95 -60.23 -30.29
N SER A 2 19.55 -60.07 -29.03
CA SER A 2 18.54 -59.08 -28.62
C SER A 2 19.17 -57.69 -28.59
N SER A 3 18.75 -56.79 -29.48
CA SER A 3 19.15 -55.39 -29.46
C SER A 3 18.59 -54.73 -28.19
N LYS A 4 19.46 -54.44 -27.22
CA LYS A 4 19.11 -53.61 -26.06
C LYS A 4 18.92 -52.17 -26.55
N SER A 5 17.68 -51.77 -26.83
CA SER A 5 17.37 -50.36 -27.08
C SER A 5 17.77 -49.57 -25.83
N HIS A 6 18.75 -48.67 -25.96
CA HIS A 6 19.11 -47.77 -24.87
C HIS A 6 18.00 -46.74 -24.73
N ASP A 7 17.41 -46.66 -23.54
CA ASP A 7 16.43 -45.63 -23.21
C ASP A 7 17.14 -44.26 -23.19
N PRO A 8 16.76 -43.30 -24.07
CA PRO A 8 17.39 -41.99 -24.12
C PRO A 8 17.17 -41.16 -22.85
N PHE A 9 16.22 -41.55 -22.00
CA PHE A 9 15.94 -40.90 -20.72
C PHE A 9 16.56 -41.63 -19.52
N GLY A 10 17.37 -42.67 -19.76
CA GLY A 10 18.14 -43.34 -18.70
C GLY A 10 17.27 -43.98 -17.61
N GLY A 11 16.04 -44.40 -17.91
CA GLY A 11 15.11 -44.96 -16.93
C GLY A 11 14.38 -43.93 -16.07
N ILE A 12 14.58 -42.63 -16.31
CA ILE A 12 13.81 -41.56 -15.68
C ILE A 12 12.42 -41.55 -16.30
N LYS A 13 11.46 -42.09 -15.56
CA LYS A 13 10.04 -42.01 -15.92
C LYS A 13 9.44 -40.82 -15.19
N GLY A 14 8.63 -40.03 -15.88
CA GLY A 14 7.74 -39.09 -15.20
C GLY A 14 6.82 -39.84 -14.23
N ASP A 15 6.26 -39.13 -13.26
CA ASP A 15 5.34 -39.72 -12.30
C ASP A 15 4.27 -40.54 -13.04
N LYS A 16 4.16 -41.83 -12.69
CA LYS A 16 3.24 -42.74 -13.35
C LYS A 16 1.84 -42.18 -13.17
N VAL A 17 1.19 -41.81 -14.26
CA VAL A 17 -0.23 -41.48 -14.29
C VAL A 17 -0.98 -42.79 -13.99
N ILE A 18 -1.24 -43.04 -12.70
CA ILE A 18 -2.07 -44.15 -12.24
C ILE A 18 -3.52 -43.75 -12.53
N ALA A 19 -4.19 -44.54 -13.36
CA ALA A 19 -5.48 -44.23 -13.96
C ALA A 19 -6.69 -44.26 -13.00
N ASP A 20 -6.53 -44.61 -11.72
CA ASP A 20 -7.67 -44.80 -10.80
C ASP A 20 -7.70 -43.87 -9.57
N GLN A 21 -6.75 -42.95 -9.46
CA GLN A 21 -6.89 -41.74 -8.66
C GLN A 21 -6.15 -40.68 -9.44
N ALA A 22 -6.81 -39.60 -9.86
CA ALA A 22 -6.16 -38.48 -10.52
C ALA A 22 -4.88 -38.13 -9.76
N ALA A 23 -3.72 -38.57 -10.26
CA ALA A 23 -2.42 -38.11 -9.80
C ALA A 23 -2.49 -36.60 -9.99
N LYS A 24 -2.73 -35.87 -8.90
CA LYS A 24 -3.17 -34.48 -8.90
C LYS A 24 -2.16 -33.69 -9.71
N LYS A 25 -2.44 -33.49 -11.00
CA LYS A 25 -1.77 -32.49 -11.81
C LYS A 25 -2.03 -31.20 -11.06
N LEU A 26 -1.01 -30.68 -10.37
CA LEU A 26 -1.14 -29.52 -9.52
C LEU A 26 -1.81 -28.42 -10.36
N SER A 27 -2.82 -27.74 -9.81
CA SER A 27 -3.42 -26.63 -10.53
C SER A 27 -2.32 -25.59 -10.80
N PRO A 28 -2.36 -24.86 -11.93
CA PRO A 28 -1.41 -23.79 -12.18
C PRO A 28 -1.25 -22.81 -11.00
N MET A 29 -2.35 -22.55 -10.31
CA MET A 29 -2.38 -21.69 -9.12
C MET A 29 -1.69 -22.35 -7.90
N GLU A 30 -1.78 -23.67 -7.75
CA GLU A 30 -1.07 -24.42 -6.71
C GLU A 30 0.44 -24.42 -6.96
N VAL A 31 0.86 -24.55 -8.22
CA VAL A 31 2.28 -24.44 -8.62
C VAL A 31 2.84 -23.06 -8.28
N ASP A 32 2.13 -22.00 -8.67
CA ASP A 32 2.57 -20.63 -8.40
C ASP A 32 2.56 -20.31 -6.90
N LYS A 33 1.57 -20.83 -6.14
CA LYS A 33 1.53 -20.72 -4.68
C LYS A 33 2.75 -21.38 -4.03
N GLN A 34 3.07 -22.61 -4.42
CA GLN A 34 4.21 -23.35 -3.86
C GLN A 34 5.53 -22.64 -4.16
N GLN A 35 5.67 -22.09 -5.37
CA GLN A 35 6.85 -21.29 -5.73
C GLN A 35 6.93 -20.00 -4.91
N ALA A 36 5.82 -19.27 -4.75
CA ALA A 36 5.78 -18.05 -3.95
C ALA A 36 6.10 -18.32 -2.47
N LEU A 37 5.62 -19.43 -1.90
CA LEU A 37 5.93 -19.86 -0.54
C LEU A 37 7.41 -20.21 -0.36
N LYS A 38 8.03 -20.83 -1.37
CA LYS A 38 9.46 -21.13 -1.36
C LYS A 38 10.31 -19.86 -1.42
N ASP A 39 9.96 -18.92 -2.28
CA ASP A 39 10.69 -17.66 -2.46
C ASP A 39 10.61 -16.75 -1.22
N ILE A 40 9.43 -16.66 -0.59
CA ILE A 40 9.28 -15.87 0.64
C ILE A 40 10.02 -16.51 1.81
N GLN A 41 10.00 -17.84 1.93
CA GLN A 41 10.75 -18.53 2.98
C GLN A 41 12.25 -18.30 2.82
N ALA A 42 12.78 -18.41 1.59
CA ALA A 42 14.18 -18.07 1.30
C ALA A 42 14.50 -16.60 1.64
N SER A 43 13.59 -15.67 1.35
CA SER A 43 13.75 -14.25 1.71
C SER A 43 13.78 -14.02 3.22
N ILE A 44 12.93 -14.71 3.99
CA ILE A 44 12.89 -14.66 5.45
C ILE A 44 14.17 -15.25 6.04
N ASP A 45 14.63 -16.39 5.53
CA ASP A 45 15.86 -17.03 6.01
C ASP A 45 17.08 -16.15 5.74
N LEU A 46 17.17 -15.53 4.56
CA LEU A 46 18.20 -14.52 4.26
C LEU A 46 18.13 -13.30 5.18
N TRP A 47 16.92 -12.85 5.54
CA TRP A 47 16.72 -11.72 6.44
C TRP A 47 17.14 -12.05 7.89
N ASP A 48 16.74 -13.23 8.38
CA ASP A 48 17.09 -13.75 9.71
C ASP A 48 18.56 -14.20 9.78
N GLY A 49 19.28 -14.23 8.65
CA GLY A 49 20.67 -14.68 8.57
C GLY A 49 20.83 -16.19 8.74
N LYS A 50 19.75 -16.96 8.56
CA LYS A 50 19.75 -18.41 8.63
C LYS A 50 20.42 -18.99 7.40
N MET A 51 21.20 -20.04 7.61
CA MET A 51 21.81 -20.79 6.52
C MET A 51 20.90 -21.97 6.18
N PRO A 52 20.83 -22.39 4.90
CA PRO A 52 20.16 -23.62 4.53
C PRO A 52 20.64 -24.80 5.40
N PRO A 53 19.77 -25.74 5.78
CA PRO A 53 20.11 -26.84 6.68
C PRO A 53 21.23 -27.75 6.15
N GLU A 54 21.38 -27.83 4.82
CA GLU A 54 22.50 -28.51 4.14
C GLU A 54 23.86 -27.87 4.49
N ILE A 55 23.87 -26.54 4.61
CA ILE A 55 25.04 -25.71 4.92
C ILE A 55 25.31 -25.70 6.43
N GLU A 56 24.27 -25.68 7.25
CA GLU A 56 24.41 -25.81 8.71
C GLU A 56 24.99 -27.17 9.15
N ARG A 57 24.93 -28.19 8.31
CA ARG A 57 25.56 -29.50 8.56
C ARG A 57 26.96 -29.63 7.97
N ALA A 58 27.38 -28.68 7.13
CA ALA A 58 28.70 -28.67 6.50
C ALA A 58 29.82 -28.30 7.49
N THR A 59 31.07 -28.51 7.07
CA THR A 59 32.26 -28.14 7.85
C THR A 59 32.41 -26.62 7.97
N LEU A 60 33.15 -26.13 8.98
CA LEU A 60 33.32 -24.68 9.22
C LEU A 60 33.85 -23.92 7.98
N LEU A 61 34.77 -24.52 7.23
CA LEU A 61 35.34 -23.94 6.00
C LEU A 61 34.31 -23.88 4.86
N GLU A 62 33.47 -24.89 4.72
CA GLU A 62 32.37 -24.91 3.75
C GLU A 62 31.32 -23.86 4.11
N ARG A 63 30.93 -23.76 5.38
CA ARG A 63 30.06 -22.68 5.87
C ARG A 63 30.62 -21.30 5.57
N PHE A 64 31.93 -21.08 5.76
CA PHE A 64 32.55 -19.78 5.46
C PHE A 64 32.53 -19.44 3.96
N ARG A 65 32.81 -20.42 3.08
CA ARG A 65 32.77 -20.27 1.62
C ARG A 65 31.35 -20.09 1.09
N GLU A 66 30.37 -20.74 1.70
CA GLU A 66 28.98 -20.65 1.30
C GLU A 66 28.30 -19.39 1.86
N LYS A 67 28.69 -18.92 3.04
CA LYS A 67 28.28 -17.62 3.57
C LYS A 67 28.68 -16.48 2.63
N THR A 68 29.89 -16.54 2.04
CA THR A 68 30.33 -15.57 1.03
C THR A 68 29.54 -15.67 -0.28
N LYS A 69 29.10 -16.88 -0.69
CA LYS A 69 28.21 -17.07 -1.85
C LYS A 69 26.77 -16.60 -1.59
N LEU A 70 26.24 -16.81 -0.39
CA LEU A 70 24.89 -16.39 0.01
C LEU A 70 24.79 -14.86 0.11
N LEU A 71 25.85 -14.18 0.54
CA LEU A 71 25.95 -12.71 0.53
C LEU A 71 25.77 -12.09 -0.87
N GLY A 72 25.94 -12.86 -1.95
CA GLY A 72 25.72 -12.43 -3.33
C GLY A 72 24.36 -12.80 -3.93
N LYS A 73 23.50 -13.54 -3.22
CA LYS A 73 22.14 -13.84 -3.71
C LYS A 73 21.20 -12.71 -3.34
N GLU A 74 20.62 -12.06 -4.35
CA GLU A 74 19.58 -11.06 -4.13
C GLU A 74 18.29 -11.74 -3.64
N PRO A 75 17.71 -11.28 -2.53
CA PRO A 75 16.46 -11.83 -2.02
C PRO A 75 15.31 -11.48 -2.97
N PRO A 76 14.40 -12.42 -3.27
CA PRO A 76 13.33 -12.15 -4.22
C PRO A 76 12.29 -11.16 -3.69
N ASN A 77 12.02 -11.13 -2.38
CA ASN A 77 10.93 -10.36 -1.78
C ASN A 77 11.36 -9.10 -1.02
N TRP A 78 12.63 -8.72 -0.99
CA TRP A 78 13.04 -7.45 -0.40
C TRP A 78 14.35 -6.93 -1.00
N SER A 79 14.55 -5.61 -0.94
CA SER A 79 15.80 -4.97 -1.34
C SER A 79 16.10 -3.77 -0.44
N TYR A 80 17.35 -3.63 0.01
CA TYR A 80 17.77 -2.41 0.70
C TYR A 80 17.75 -1.22 -0.26
N ILE A 81 17.28 -0.07 0.22
CA ILE A 81 17.20 1.16 -0.60
C ILE A 81 18.58 1.68 -0.95
N LYS A 82 19.50 1.63 0.02
CA LYS A 82 20.91 1.95 -0.16
C LYS A 82 21.73 0.82 0.42
N LEU A 83 22.66 0.29 -0.37
CA LEU A 83 23.59 -0.76 0.08
C LEU A 83 24.39 -0.32 1.33
N ASN A 84 24.70 0.97 1.42
CA ASN A 84 25.48 1.57 2.51
C ASN A 84 24.63 1.96 3.72
N ASP A 85 23.31 2.12 3.55
CA ASP A 85 22.39 2.50 4.62
C ASP A 85 21.21 1.52 4.67
N LYS A 86 21.38 0.53 5.56
CA LYS A 86 20.44 -0.59 5.77
C LYS A 86 19.32 -0.23 6.75
N SER A 87 19.06 1.05 6.98
CA SER A 87 17.99 1.51 7.87
C SER A 87 16.60 1.22 7.29
N PHE A 88 16.50 1.22 5.96
CA PHE A 88 15.24 1.02 5.23
C PHE A 88 15.39 -0.04 4.13
N ALA A 89 14.30 -0.75 3.87
CA ALA A 89 14.19 -1.68 2.77
C ALA A 89 12.82 -1.57 2.09
N ASP A 90 12.78 -1.99 0.84
CA ASP A 90 11.54 -2.20 0.10
C ASP A 90 11.15 -3.68 0.21
N VAL A 91 9.86 -3.96 0.37
CA VAL A 91 9.32 -5.32 0.42
C VAL A 91 8.41 -5.54 -0.78
N HIS A 92 8.63 -6.64 -1.50
CA HIS A 92 7.96 -6.97 -2.75
C HIS A 92 6.99 -8.14 -2.56
N PHE A 93 5.72 -7.89 -2.86
CA PHE A 93 4.74 -8.93 -3.08
C PHE A 93 4.95 -9.52 -4.47
N ARG A 94 5.21 -10.83 -4.56
CA ARG A 94 5.51 -11.53 -5.81
C ARG A 94 4.65 -12.77 -5.98
N TRP A 95 4.25 -13.02 -7.22
CA TRP A 95 3.48 -14.19 -7.62
C TRP A 95 3.85 -14.57 -9.05
N SER A 96 3.91 -15.87 -9.36
CA SER A 96 4.27 -16.37 -10.69
C SER A 96 5.55 -15.71 -11.27
N GLY A 97 6.55 -15.44 -10.42
CA GLY A 97 7.80 -14.79 -10.79
C GLY A 97 7.73 -13.26 -11.04
N LYS A 98 6.54 -12.66 -11.15
CA LYS A 98 6.35 -11.21 -11.33
C LYS A 98 6.15 -10.49 -9.98
N LYS A 99 6.47 -9.18 -9.94
CA LYS A 99 6.14 -8.32 -8.79
C LYS A 99 4.71 -7.80 -8.96
N ILE A 100 3.85 -8.04 -7.98
CA ILE A 100 2.47 -7.54 -7.95
C ILE A 100 2.45 -6.14 -7.36
N ASP A 101 3.03 -6.00 -6.17
CA ASP A 101 3.03 -4.76 -5.41
C ASP A 101 4.34 -4.60 -4.63
N THR A 102 4.63 -3.39 -4.17
CA THR A 102 5.80 -3.09 -3.37
C THR A 102 5.52 -1.95 -2.41
N ILE A 103 5.81 -2.21 -1.13
CA ILE A 103 5.88 -1.16 -0.12
C ILE A 103 7.33 -0.71 -0.04
N CYS A 104 7.58 0.58 -0.28
CA CYS A 104 8.91 1.16 -0.22
C CYS A 104 9.19 1.79 1.14
N LYS A 105 10.48 1.97 1.48
CA LYS A 105 10.95 2.69 2.69
C LYS A 105 10.40 2.15 4.01
N ILE A 106 10.33 0.84 4.14
CA ILE A 106 9.96 0.19 5.40
C ILE A 106 11.15 0.24 6.36
N PRO A 107 10.98 0.68 7.62
CA PRO A 107 12.02 0.59 8.64
C PRO A 107 12.48 -0.86 8.84
N LYS A 108 13.80 -1.08 8.98
CA LYS A 108 14.38 -2.42 9.14
C LYS A 108 13.66 -3.30 10.18
N ARG A 109 13.16 -2.71 11.28
CA ARG A 109 12.47 -3.45 12.35
C ARG A 109 11.15 -4.09 11.88
N GLU A 110 10.49 -3.50 10.90
CA GLU A 110 9.16 -3.90 10.41
C GLU A 110 9.21 -4.81 9.18
N VAL A 111 10.33 -4.82 8.45
CA VAL A 111 10.52 -5.65 7.25
C VAL A 111 10.21 -7.12 7.52
N ARG A 112 10.67 -7.67 8.65
CA ARG A 112 10.40 -9.05 9.02
C ARG A 112 8.91 -9.32 9.21
N VAL A 113 8.17 -8.37 9.79
CA VAL A 113 6.72 -8.46 10.00
C VAL A 113 6.01 -8.51 8.65
N ALA A 114 6.39 -7.64 7.72
CA ALA A 114 5.84 -7.63 6.36
C ALA A 114 6.09 -8.96 5.61
N LEU A 115 7.30 -9.53 5.72
CA LEU A 115 7.63 -10.82 5.09
C LEU A 115 6.81 -11.98 5.67
N VAL A 116 6.62 -12.01 6.99
CA VAL A 116 5.78 -13.02 7.66
C VAL A 116 4.30 -12.82 7.32
N GLY A 117 3.87 -11.57 7.16
CA GLY A 117 2.55 -11.21 6.62
C GLY A 117 2.33 -11.83 5.25
N LEU A 118 3.26 -11.61 4.31
CA LEU A 118 3.17 -12.17 2.94
C LEU A 118 3.14 -13.70 2.96
N GLN A 119 3.97 -14.31 3.79
CA GLN A 119 3.96 -15.77 3.94
C GLN A 119 2.59 -16.28 4.45
N SER A 120 1.98 -15.58 5.39
CA SER A 120 0.68 -15.96 5.96
C SER A 120 -0.44 -15.75 4.93
N PHE A 121 -0.39 -14.64 4.18
CA PHE A 121 -1.29 -14.36 3.06
C PHE A 121 -1.23 -15.47 2.00
N TYR A 122 -0.04 -15.87 1.55
CA TYR A 122 0.10 -16.97 0.57
C TYR A 122 -0.48 -18.29 1.09
N LYS A 123 -0.32 -18.60 2.38
CA LYS A 123 -0.87 -19.82 2.98
C LYS A 123 -2.39 -19.84 2.92
N MET A 124 -3.04 -18.70 3.14
CA MET A 124 -4.50 -18.54 3.13
C MET A 124 -5.11 -18.77 1.74
N ILE A 125 -4.44 -18.38 0.66
CA ILE A 125 -4.97 -18.51 -0.72
C ILE A 125 -5.31 -19.98 -1.01
N ASP A 126 -6.58 -20.29 -1.26
CA ASP A 126 -7.00 -21.62 -1.73
C ASP A 126 -6.77 -21.72 -3.25
N PRO A 127 -5.90 -22.64 -3.73
CA PRO A 127 -5.58 -22.75 -5.16
C PRO A 127 -6.65 -23.45 -6.00
N PHE A 128 -7.65 -24.06 -5.36
CA PHE A 128 -8.78 -24.70 -6.03
C PHE A 128 -10.02 -23.82 -6.03
N ASN A 129 -10.18 -23.00 -4.98
CA ASN A 129 -11.27 -22.05 -4.86
C ASN A 129 -10.78 -20.69 -4.33
N PRO A 130 -10.06 -19.90 -5.15
CA PRO A 130 -9.50 -18.64 -4.70
C PRO A 130 -10.60 -17.65 -4.33
N ASP A 131 -10.36 -16.86 -3.28
CA ASP A 131 -11.27 -15.81 -2.85
C ASP A 131 -11.25 -14.63 -3.85
N LEU A 132 -12.16 -14.68 -4.82
CA LEU A 132 -12.33 -13.64 -5.85
C LEU A 132 -13.07 -12.39 -5.34
N SER A 133 -13.27 -12.25 -4.03
CA SER A 133 -13.67 -10.97 -3.42
C SER A 133 -12.46 -10.12 -3.04
N HIS A 134 -11.30 -10.74 -2.83
CA HIS A 134 -10.09 -10.07 -2.39
C HIS A 134 -9.29 -9.49 -3.57
N PRO A 135 -9.00 -8.17 -3.61
CA PRO A 135 -8.34 -7.54 -4.75
C PRO A 135 -6.96 -8.14 -5.06
N ASP A 136 -6.13 -8.41 -4.05
CA ASP A 136 -4.81 -9.02 -4.25
C ASP A 136 -4.84 -10.50 -4.66
N VAL A 137 -5.87 -11.26 -4.25
CA VAL A 137 -6.06 -12.64 -4.72
C VAL A 137 -6.49 -12.63 -6.18
N ILE A 138 -7.36 -11.70 -6.58
CA ILE A 138 -7.72 -11.49 -7.99
C ILE A 138 -6.46 -11.16 -8.83
N LYS A 139 -5.55 -10.31 -8.33
CA LYS A 139 -4.27 -10.02 -9.00
C LYS A 139 -3.44 -11.30 -9.18
N CYS A 140 -3.32 -12.13 -8.14
CA CYS A 140 -2.62 -13.42 -8.22
C CYS A 140 -3.26 -14.35 -9.26
N PHE A 141 -4.59 -14.50 -9.20
CA PHE A 141 -5.36 -15.34 -10.11
C PHE A 141 -5.16 -14.90 -11.56
N ASN A 142 -5.30 -13.61 -11.84
CA ASN A 142 -5.15 -13.06 -13.19
C ASN A 142 -3.73 -13.19 -13.74
N LEU A 143 -2.70 -13.10 -12.87
CA LEU A 143 -1.32 -13.35 -13.28
C LEU A 143 -1.06 -14.82 -13.60
N THR A 144 -1.60 -15.75 -12.81
CA THR A 144 -1.57 -17.18 -13.14
C THR A 144 -2.32 -17.42 -14.45
N ALA A 145 -3.50 -16.83 -14.64
CA ALA A 145 -4.25 -16.99 -15.88
C ALA A 145 -3.45 -16.49 -17.10
N GLU A 146 -2.79 -15.33 -16.99
CA GLU A 146 -1.90 -14.81 -18.03
C GLU A 146 -0.73 -15.77 -18.31
N HIS A 147 -0.04 -16.27 -17.28
CA HIS A 147 1.14 -17.10 -17.43
C HIS A 147 0.83 -18.47 -18.06
N TYR A 148 -0.35 -19.02 -17.80
CA TYR A 148 -0.77 -20.34 -18.30
C TYR A 148 -1.80 -20.27 -19.44
N ASN A 149 -2.08 -19.08 -19.99
CA ASN A 149 -3.07 -18.83 -21.05
C ASN A 149 -4.49 -19.33 -20.70
N LEU A 150 -4.94 -19.06 -19.47
CA LEU A 150 -6.30 -19.31 -19.01
C LEU A 150 -7.14 -18.03 -19.07
N ASP A 151 -8.46 -18.17 -18.97
CA ASP A 151 -9.36 -17.03 -18.93
C ASP A 151 -9.17 -16.24 -17.62
N PRO A 152 -8.90 -14.92 -17.69
CA PRO A 152 -8.76 -14.09 -16.50
C PRO A 152 -10.13 -13.82 -15.87
N PHE A 153 -10.13 -13.59 -14.56
CA PHE A 153 -11.30 -13.08 -13.86
C PHE A 153 -11.45 -11.59 -14.12
N ILE A 154 -12.61 -11.18 -14.63
CA ILE A 154 -12.97 -9.78 -14.80
C ILE A 154 -13.69 -9.33 -13.52
N PRO A 155 -13.06 -8.50 -12.69
CA PRO A 155 -13.69 -8.06 -11.45
C PRO A 155 -14.92 -7.18 -11.70
N GLY A 156 -15.84 -7.18 -10.72
CA GLY A 156 -16.99 -6.27 -10.68
C GLY A 156 -16.60 -4.80 -10.42
N SER A 157 -17.61 -3.94 -10.27
CA SER A 157 -17.42 -2.49 -10.09
C SER A 157 -16.84 -2.07 -8.74
N ASP A 158 -16.99 -2.89 -7.69
CA ASP A 158 -16.44 -2.61 -6.36
C ASP A 158 -15.35 -3.61 -6.03
N LEU A 159 -14.10 -3.13 -6.13
CA LEU A 159 -12.88 -3.86 -5.79
C LEU A 159 -12.24 -3.34 -4.50
N SER A 160 -12.98 -2.56 -3.71
CA SER A 160 -12.41 -1.96 -2.52
C SER A 160 -11.91 -3.03 -1.56
N TYR A 161 -10.67 -2.86 -1.10
CA TYR A 161 -10.13 -3.67 -0.03
C TYR A 161 -10.95 -3.42 1.24
N ASN A 162 -11.54 -4.46 1.80
CA ASN A 162 -12.31 -4.39 3.03
C ASN A 162 -11.47 -4.98 4.17
N ARG A 163 -11.05 -4.15 5.12
CA ARG A 163 -10.15 -4.56 6.22
C ARG A 163 -10.73 -5.63 7.15
N ASP A 164 -12.05 -5.72 7.29
CA ASP A 164 -12.70 -6.71 8.16
C ASP A 164 -12.84 -8.08 7.48
N LYS A 165 -12.80 -8.10 6.14
CA LYS A 165 -12.96 -9.32 5.34
C LYS A 165 -11.65 -9.82 4.74
N HIS A 166 -10.76 -8.90 4.38
CA HIS A 166 -9.55 -9.15 3.62
C HIS A 166 -8.33 -9.08 4.54
N ILE A 167 -7.38 -10.00 4.36
CA ILE A 167 -6.12 -10.01 5.09
C ILE A 167 -5.11 -9.15 4.33
N ASP A 168 -4.49 -8.19 5.01
CA ASP A 168 -3.45 -7.37 4.41
C ASP A 168 -2.23 -8.25 4.08
N PRO A 169 -1.80 -8.32 2.80
CA PRO A 169 -0.60 -9.06 2.40
C PRO A 169 0.66 -8.67 3.19
N PHE A 170 0.75 -7.43 3.69
CA PHE A 170 1.89 -6.91 4.43
C PHE A 170 1.66 -6.80 5.95
N ALA A 171 0.56 -7.40 6.45
CA ALA A 171 0.22 -7.44 7.89
C ALA A 171 0.14 -6.06 8.57
N GLY A 172 -0.35 -5.04 7.86
CA GLY A 172 -0.50 -3.68 8.37
C GLY A 172 0.79 -2.88 8.42
N VAL A 173 1.91 -3.41 7.89
CA VAL A 173 3.16 -2.67 7.77
C VAL A 173 2.99 -1.59 6.70
N ARG A 174 3.25 -0.34 7.09
CA ARG A 174 3.09 0.82 6.22
C ARG A 174 4.43 1.31 5.71
N GLY A 175 4.44 1.77 4.48
CA GLY A 175 5.57 2.45 3.86
C GLY A 175 5.10 3.32 2.71
N GLU A 176 6.04 3.85 1.93
CA GLU A 176 5.67 4.62 0.75
C GLU A 176 5.19 3.67 -0.36
N ASN A 177 3.94 3.83 -0.80
CA ASN A 177 3.44 3.15 -1.99
C ASN A 177 3.60 4.04 -3.24
N PRO A 178 4.49 3.69 -4.20
CA PRO A 178 4.68 4.48 -5.43
C PRO A 178 3.44 4.53 -6.32
N GLY A 179 2.59 3.49 -6.28
CA GLY A 179 1.35 3.40 -7.05
C GLY A 179 0.32 4.45 -6.67
N LEU A 180 0.42 5.00 -5.45
CA LEU A 180 -0.49 6.00 -4.90
C LEU A 180 0.06 7.43 -4.94
N LYS A 181 1.05 7.70 -5.80
CA LYS A 181 1.57 9.05 -6.06
C LYS A 181 0.47 10.08 -6.40
N HIS A 182 -0.63 9.62 -6.98
CA HIS A 182 -1.76 10.47 -7.36
C HIS A 182 -2.98 10.36 -6.41
N ASN A 183 -2.84 9.65 -5.28
CA ASN A 183 -3.87 9.56 -4.27
C ASN A 183 -4.13 10.96 -3.68
N VAL A 184 -5.35 11.45 -3.89
CA VAL A 184 -5.73 12.80 -3.50
C VAL A 184 -6.00 12.87 -2.00
N PHE A 185 -6.54 11.80 -1.41
CA PHE A 185 -6.76 11.69 0.02
C PHE A 185 -5.45 11.71 0.80
N LYS A 186 -4.45 10.94 0.36
CA LYS A 186 -3.07 10.97 0.87
C LYS A 186 -2.47 12.37 0.84
N LYS A 187 -2.63 13.08 -0.30
CA LYS A 187 -2.14 14.46 -0.42
C LYS A 187 -2.82 15.39 0.59
N ASP A 188 -4.13 15.24 0.80
CA ASP A 188 -4.86 16.06 1.76
C ASP A 188 -4.47 15.74 3.20
N LEU A 189 -4.25 14.46 3.52
CA LEU A 189 -3.72 13.99 4.80
C LEU A 189 -2.35 14.59 5.10
N GLN A 190 -1.45 14.59 4.12
CA GLN A 190 -0.11 15.17 4.26
C GLN A 190 -0.18 16.68 4.52
N ASN A 191 -1.02 17.42 3.78
CA ASN A 191 -1.20 18.85 4.01
C ASN A 191 -1.76 19.13 5.41
N ALA A 192 -2.68 18.30 5.90
CA ALA A 192 -3.24 18.43 7.25
C ALA A 192 -2.19 18.13 8.34
N LYS A 193 -1.33 17.12 8.14
CA LYS A 193 -0.20 16.81 9.04
C LYS A 193 0.83 17.94 9.10
N GLU A 194 1.14 18.55 7.96
CA GLU A 194 2.05 19.71 7.88
C GLU A 194 1.48 20.92 8.61
N GLU A 195 0.19 21.22 8.41
CA GLU A 195 -0.49 22.32 9.11
C GLU A 195 -0.56 22.08 10.63
N LEU A 196 -0.77 20.84 11.08
CA LEU A 196 -0.72 20.50 12.51
C LEU A 196 0.68 20.70 13.10
N THR A 197 1.72 20.28 12.38
CA THR A 197 3.11 20.49 12.79
C THR A 197 3.39 21.99 12.97
N PHE A 198 3.01 22.80 11.97
CA PHE A 198 3.12 24.25 12.05
C PHE A 198 2.32 24.86 13.21
N SER A 199 1.13 24.33 13.48
CA SER A 199 0.26 24.80 14.57
C SER A 199 0.85 24.51 15.96
N ILE A 200 1.50 23.36 16.12
CA ILE A 200 2.24 22.99 17.34
C ILE A 200 3.44 23.93 17.52
N GLU A 201 4.26 24.09 16.49
CA GLU A 201 5.43 25.01 16.49
C GLU A 201 5.00 26.45 16.82
N TYR A 202 3.87 26.90 16.29
CA TYR A 202 3.32 28.22 16.58
C TYR A 202 3.00 28.41 18.06
N LEU A 203 2.36 27.43 18.72
CA LEU A 203 2.05 27.49 20.15
C LEU A 203 3.31 27.46 21.04
N GLU A 204 4.31 26.67 20.65
CA GLU A 204 5.58 26.58 21.38
C GLU A 204 6.39 27.88 21.31
N GLN A 205 6.23 28.64 20.23
CA GLN A 205 6.93 29.92 20.03
C GLN A 205 6.13 31.15 20.49
N LEU A 206 5.04 30.98 21.26
CA LEU A 206 4.25 32.13 21.74
C LEU A 206 5.08 33.07 22.63
N ASP A 207 5.83 32.51 23.58
CA ASP A 207 6.64 33.24 24.57
C ASP A 207 8.00 33.70 24.03
N VAL A 208 8.37 33.25 22.83
CA VAL A 208 9.63 33.62 22.19
C VAL A 208 9.55 35.07 21.71
N PRO A 209 10.57 35.91 21.93
CA PRO A 209 10.57 37.27 21.40
C PRO A 209 10.45 37.29 19.87
N SER A 210 9.68 38.24 19.31
CA SER A 210 9.35 38.31 17.88
C SER A 210 10.59 38.16 16.98
N TYR A 211 11.72 38.80 17.31
CA TYR A 211 12.96 38.72 16.52
C TYR A 211 13.66 37.35 16.52
N ARG A 212 13.29 36.42 17.41
CA ARG A 212 13.79 35.03 17.47
C ARG A 212 12.80 34.00 16.92
N LYS A 213 11.53 34.36 16.72
CA LYS A 213 10.53 33.45 16.15
C LYS A 213 10.91 33.05 14.73
N GLU A 214 10.53 31.87 14.29
CA GLU A 214 10.71 31.48 12.89
C GLU A 214 9.91 32.38 11.95
N TYR A 215 10.43 32.58 10.73
CA TYR A 215 9.81 33.49 9.75
C TYR A 215 8.37 33.09 9.39
N SER A 216 8.12 31.79 9.27
CA SER A 216 6.78 31.19 9.04
C SER A 216 5.81 31.59 10.14
N VAL A 217 6.19 31.37 11.40
CA VAL A 217 5.38 31.66 12.60
C VAL A 217 5.04 33.15 12.72
N ARG A 218 5.93 34.04 12.26
CA ARG A 218 5.67 35.49 12.27
C ARG A 218 4.65 35.94 11.22
N LYS A 219 4.62 35.29 10.07
CA LYS A 219 3.91 35.78 8.88
C LYS A 219 2.52 35.16 8.73
N THR A 220 2.33 33.93 9.17
CA THR A 220 1.11 33.16 8.93
C THR A 220 0.49 32.70 10.25
N SER A 221 -0.83 32.84 10.35
CA SER A 221 -1.61 32.25 11.43
C SER A 221 -1.94 30.79 11.09
N PRO A 222 -1.83 29.87 12.06
CA PRO A 222 -2.22 28.47 11.87
C PRO A 222 -3.72 28.35 11.57
N LYS A 223 -4.10 27.32 10.81
CA LYS A 223 -5.51 27.01 10.51
C LYS A 223 -6.18 26.13 11.56
N ASN A 224 -5.40 25.39 12.35
CA ASN A 224 -5.91 24.54 13.42
C ASN A 224 -6.18 25.28 14.73
N LEU A 225 -5.87 26.58 14.80
CA LEU A 225 -5.94 27.34 16.05
C LEU A 225 -6.34 28.78 15.80
N GLN A 226 -7.10 29.34 16.73
CA GLN A 226 -7.37 30.78 16.81
C GLN A 226 -7.39 31.20 18.28
N GLN A 227 -6.95 32.42 18.58
CA GLN A 227 -7.10 32.96 19.93
C GLN A 227 -8.58 33.21 20.25
N THR A 228 -9.07 32.62 21.34
CA THR A 228 -10.45 32.84 21.80
C THR A 228 -10.65 34.30 22.21
N TYR A 229 -9.65 34.89 22.88
CA TYR A 229 -9.66 36.28 23.30
C TYR A 229 -8.63 37.08 22.50
N LYS A 230 -9.06 38.17 21.86
CA LYS A 230 -8.18 39.03 21.03
C LYS A 230 -7.00 39.64 21.78
N THR A 231 -7.09 39.71 23.11
CA THR A 231 -6.12 40.40 23.98
C THR A 231 -5.22 39.42 24.75
N SER A 232 -5.46 38.11 24.67
CA SER A 232 -4.76 37.13 25.50
C SER A 232 -4.45 35.85 24.74
N THR A 233 -3.22 35.37 24.90
CA THR A 233 -2.75 34.07 24.42
C THR A 233 -3.00 32.94 25.41
N SER A 234 -3.86 33.14 26.42
CA SER A 234 -4.12 32.14 27.45
C SER A 234 -5.03 31.00 26.96
N HIS A 235 -5.98 31.30 26.08
CA HIS A 235 -6.99 30.38 25.58
C HIS A 235 -7.09 30.43 24.05
N PHE A 236 -7.34 29.25 23.47
CA PHE A 236 -7.44 29.04 22.03
C PHE A 236 -8.67 28.22 21.68
N ASP A 237 -9.25 28.54 20.54
CA ASP A 237 -10.18 27.67 19.84
C ASP A 237 -9.35 26.75 18.94
N VAL A 238 -9.52 25.44 19.10
CA VAL A 238 -8.78 24.41 18.38
C VAL A 238 -9.69 23.81 17.32
N PHE A 239 -9.19 23.73 16.09
CA PHE A 239 -9.93 23.24 14.92
C PHE A 239 -9.27 21.98 14.36
N LEU A 240 -10.08 20.97 14.07
CA LEU A 240 -9.70 19.92 13.14
C LEU A 240 -9.82 20.49 11.72
N TRP A 241 -8.73 21.01 11.19
CA TRP A 241 -8.67 21.53 9.84
C TRP A 241 -8.34 20.43 8.83
N TRP A 242 -9.04 20.46 7.69
CA TRP A 242 -8.76 19.61 6.54
C TRP A 242 -8.79 20.44 5.24
N PRO A 243 -8.12 20.03 4.16
CA PRO A 243 -8.28 20.65 2.86
C PRO A 243 -9.75 20.62 2.39
N GLY A 244 -10.44 21.75 2.54
CA GLY A 244 -11.88 21.88 2.33
C GLY A 244 -12.60 22.66 3.43
N GLY A 245 -11.98 22.80 4.61
CA GLY A 245 -12.51 23.63 5.70
C GLY A 245 -12.25 23.03 7.09
N VAL A 246 -12.88 23.64 8.09
CA VAL A 246 -12.92 23.12 9.47
C VAL A 246 -13.93 21.99 9.54
N VAL A 247 -13.54 20.87 10.13
CA VAL A 247 -14.33 19.64 10.25
C VAL A 247 -14.98 19.54 11.62
N ASP A 248 -14.21 19.83 12.66
CA ASP A 248 -14.64 19.84 14.05
C ASP A 248 -13.91 20.93 14.83
N LYS A 249 -14.46 21.36 15.97
CA LYS A 249 -13.90 22.43 16.79
C LYS A 249 -14.13 22.26 18.27
N ILE A 250 -13.18 22.75 19.05
CA ILE A 250 -13.26 22.87 20.51
C ILE A 250 -12.91 24.31 20.86
N GLU A 251 -13.80 25.01 21.56
CA GLU A 251 -13.63 26.43 21.88
C GLU A 251 -13.08 26.63 23.30
N ASN A 252 -12.42 27.77 23.52
CA ASN A 252 -11.96 28.25 24.81
C ASN A 252 -11.09 27.27 25.60
N VAL A 253 -10.05 26.73 24.95
CA VAL A 253 -9.13 25.73 25.52
C VAL A 253 -7.86 26.42 26.05
N PRO A 254 -7.44 26.18 27.30
CA PRO A 254 -6.18 26.71 27.82
C PRO A 254 -4.97 26.27 26.97
N GLN A 255 -3.98 27.15 26.76
CA GLN A 255 -2.83 26.92 25.88
C GLN A 255 -2.18 25.53 26.03
N LYS A 256 -1.90 25.07 27.25
CA LYS A 256 -1.30 23.74 27.50
C LYS A 256 -2.20 22.59 27.04
N ARG A 257 -3.52 22.72 27.24
CA ARG A 257 -4.50 21.73 26.77
C ARG A 257 -4.70 21.79 25.25
N ALA A 258 -4.58 22.98 24.65
CA ALA A 258 -4.61 23.13 23.20
C ALA A 258 -3.43 22.39 22.55
N LEU A 259 -2.23 22.50 23.12
CA LEU A 259 -1.06 21.73 22.67
C LEU A 259 -1.29 20.21 22.75
N MET A 260 -1.88 19.73 23.85
CA MET A 260 -2.25 18.32 23.99
C MET A 260 -3.30 17.88 22.96
N ALA A 261 -4.29 18.73 22.68
CA ALA A 261 -5.31 18.45 21.67
C ALA A 261 -4.70 18.33 20.28
N LEU A 262 -3.79 19.24 19.89
CA LEU A 262 -3.06 19.14 18.61
C LEU A 262 -2.19 17.89 18.54
N GLY A 263 -1.53 17.51 19.64
CA GLY A 263 -0.76 16.27 19.72
C GLY A 263 -1.62 15.02 19.51
N ALA A 264 -2.82 15.00 20.10
CA ALA A 264 -3.79 13.94 19.88
C ALA A 264 -4.32 13.91 18.43
N MET A 265 -4.61 15.08 17.84
CA MET A 265 -5.00 15.19 16.42
C MET A 265 -3.90 14.69 15.49
N ARG A 266 -2.64 15.03 15.79
CA ARG A 266 -1.49 14.56 15.01
C ARG A 266 -1.40 13.05 15.03
N LYS A 267 -1.48 12.43 16.22
CA LYS A 267 -1.49 10.97 16.36
C LYS A 267 -2.64 10.35 15.58
N PHE A 268 -3.85 10.90 15.70
CA PHE A 268 -5.01 10.43 14.94
C PHE A 268 -4.76 10.46 13.42
N LEU A 269 -4.20 11.55 12.87
CA LEU A 269 -3.86 11.61 11.44
C LEU A 269 -2.70 10.67 11.05
N GLU A 270 -1.73 10.43 11.94
CA GLU A 270 -0.65 9.45 11.74
C GLU A 270 -1.21 8.01 11.67
N ASP A 271 -2.25 7.71 12.44
CA ASP A 271 -2.89 6.40 12.49
C ASP A 271 -3.81 6.12 11.28
N ILE A 272 -4.27 7.15 10.56
CA ILE A 272 -5.08 6.99 9.34
C ILE A 272 -4.28 6.23 8.29
N ASP A 273 -4.91 5.17 7.76
CA ASP A 273 -4.43 4.47 6.59
C ASP A 273 -4.77 5.26 5.32
N GLU A 274 -3.76 5.69 4.58
CA GLU A 274 -3.93 6.46 3.36
C GLU A 274 -4.27 5.60 2.14
N ASP A 275 -3.93 4.32 2.20
CA ASP A 275 -4.14 3.32 1.15
C ASP A 275 -5.48 2.61 1.36
N HIS A 276 -5.87 2.38 2.62
CA HIS A 276 -7.13 1.73 3.00
C HIS A 276 -7.83 2.45 4.18
N PRO A 277 -8.31 3.69 3.99
CA PRO A 277 -8.92 4.48 5.05
C PRO A 277 -10.11 3.75 5.67
N ASP A 278 -10.15 3.72 7.01
CA ASP A 278 -11.24 3.12 7.77
C ASP A 278 -12.50 4.00 7.69
N LEU A 279 -13.42 3.65 6.80
CA LEU A 279 -14.66 4.40 6.58
C LEU A 279 -15.76 4.09 7.60
N GLU A 280 -15.56 3.14 8.53
CA GLU A 280 -16.45 2.92 9.66
C GLU A 280 -16.24 3.98 10.76
N ASN A 281 -15.02 4.52 10.86
CA ASN A 281 -14.75 5.68 11.68
C ASN A 281 -15.43 6.93 11.08
N GLU A 282 -16.43 7.45 11.77
CA GLU A 282 -17.22 8.61 11.30
C GLU A 282 -16.37 9.81 10.94
N THR A 283 -15.33 10.11 11.72
CA THR A 283 -14.43 11.23 11.45
C THR A 283 -13.64 10.98 10.18
N VAL A 284 -13.05 9.80 10.00
CA VAL A 284 -12.28 9.45 8.78
C VAL A 284 -13.19 9.48 7.55
N LYS A 285 -14.40 8.93 7.66
CA LYS A 285 -15.43 9.00 6.62
C LYS A 285 -15.76 10.44 6.23
N ASN A 286 -15.93 11.32 7.21
CA ASN A 286 -16.18 12.74 6.96
C ASN A 286 -15.02 13.41 6.22
N LEU A 287 -13.76 13.17 6.63
CA LEU A 287 -12.57 13.67 5.95
C LEU A 287 -12.52 13.18 4.49
N TYR A 288 -12.81 11.89 4.30
CA TYR A 288 -12.82 11.24 2.99
C TYR A 288 -13.85 11.87 2.04
N GLU A 289 -15.07 12.08 2.52
CA GLU A 289 -16.15 12.71 1.76
C GLU A 289 -15.88 14.19 1.46
N ILE A 290 -15.22 14.93 2.37
CA ILE A 290 -14.77 16.31 2.09
C ILE A 290 -13.77 16.32 0.94
N THR A 291 -12.77 15.44 0.95
CA THR A 291 -11.79 15.32 -0.15
C THR A 291 -12.48 14.98 -1.47
N LYS A 292 -13.39 14.00 -1.45
CA LYS A 292 -14.15 13.55 -2.63
C LYS A 292 -15.00 14.69 -3.21
N LYS A 293 -15.71 15.44 -2.38
CA LYS A 293 -16.54 16.60 -2.79
C LYS A 293 -15.69 17.76 -3.30
N ARG A 294 -14.59 18.09 -2.63
CA ARG A 294 -13.70 19.20 -3.00
C ARG A 294 -13.08 18.97 -4.38
N THR A 295 -12.68 17.73 -4.65
CA THR A 295 -11.98 17.36 -5.89
C THR A 295 -12.91 16.84 -6.99
N ARG A 296 -14.22 16.82 -6.72
CA ARG A 296 -15.27 16.47 -7.68
C ARG A 296 -15.12 17.30 -8.95
N PRO A 297 -15.06 16.66 -10.14
CA PRO A 297 -15.09 17.39 -11.40
C PRO A 297 -16.36 18.23 -11.47
N LYS A 298 -16.22 19.53 -11.74
CA LYS A 298 -17.33 20.47 -11.87
C LYS A 298 -17.46 20.96 -13.31
N LYS A 299 -18.67 21.34 -13.70
CA LYS A 299 -18.95 21.99 -14.98
C LYS A 299 -18.25 23.36 -15.02
N GLY A 300 -17.17 23.45 -15.79
CA GLY A 300 -16.48 24.70 -16.11
C GLY A 300 -16.85 25.19 -17.50
N LYS A 301 -16.55 26.45 -17.82
CA LYS A 301 -16.80 27.03 -19.16
C LYS A 301 -16.13 26.26 -20.31
N GLN A 302 -15.09 25.48 -20.02
CA GLN A 302 -14.30 24.70 -20.99
C GLN A 302 -14.33 23.19 -20.71
N ASN A 303 -15.08 22.72 -19.71
CA ASN A 303 -15.10 21.29 -19.37
C ASN A 303 -16.16 20.57 -20.20
N LEU A 304 -15.71 19.57 -20.96
CA LEU A 304 -16.54 18.61 -21.67
C LEU A 304 -17.55 17.94 -20.72
N LYS A 305 -18.76 17.69 -21.20
CA LYS A 305 -19.84 17.07 -20.40
C LYS A 305 -19.43 15.67 -19.95
N GLU A 306 -18.65 14.98 -20.77
CA GLU A 306 -18.10 13.65 -20.57
C GLU A 306 -17.16 13.56 -19.36
N LEU A 307 -16.54 14.68 -18.96
CA LEU A 307 -15.64 14.74 -17.80
C LEU A 307 -16.40 14.90 -16.47
N LEU A 308 -17.71 15.13 -16.50
CA LEU A 308 -18.52 15.22 -15.30
C LEU A 308 -18.64 13.85 -14.60
N PRO A 309 -19.01 13.85 -13.31
CA PRO A 309 -19.40 12.63 -12.61
C PRO A 309 -20.51 11.85 -13.32
N GLU A 310 -20.53 10.53 -13.16
CA GLU A 310 -21.58 9.65 -13.74
C GLU A 310 -23.00 10.06 -13.32
N ASP A 311 -23.18 10.51 -12.08
CA ASP A 311 -24.46 10.99 -11.54
C ASP A 311 -24.94 12.31 -12.15
N GLU A 312 -24.06 13.05 -12.83
CA GLU A 312 -24.36 14.27 -13.58
C GLU A 312 -24.41 14.03 -15.11
N GLY A 313 -24.39 12.77 -15.54
CA GLY A 313 -24.44 12.37 -16.94
C GLY A 313 -23.09 12.48 -17.68
N GLY A 314 -21.97 12.50 -16.94
CA GLY A 314 -20.63 12.31 -17.48
C GLY A 314 -20.14 10.87 -17.32
N LEU A 315 -18.83 10.66 -17.43
CA LEU A 315 -18.18 9.34 -17.39
C LEU A 315 -17.11 9.23 -16.29
N SER A 316 -16.89 10.29 -15.50
CA SER A 316 -15.91 10.27 -14.42
C SER A 316 -16.47 9.59 -13.18
N TYR A 317 -15.65 8.79 -12.49
CA TYR A 317 -16.04 8.14 -11.26
C TYR A 317 -14.97 8.30 -10.18
N TRP A 318 -15.38 8.16 -8.92
CA TRP A 318 -14.45 8.14 -7.79
C TRP A 318 -13.95 6.71 -7.58
N SER A 319 -12.64 6.51 -7.66
CA SER A 319 -12.02 5.20 -7.42
C SER A 319 -11.67 5.05 -5.94
N ASN A 320 -12.27 4.05 -5.30
CA ASN A 320 -11.93 3.66 -3.93
C ASN A 320 -10.58 2.93 -3.83
N LEU A 321 -10.00 2.49 -4.95
CA LEU A 321 -8.66 1.87 -5.00
C LEU A 321 -7.54 2.92 -5.00
N THR A 322 -7.77 4.02 -5.73
CA THR A 322 -6.74 5.07 -5.91
C THR A 322 -7.08 6.37 -5.16
N HIS A 323 -8.20 6.38 -4.42
CA HIS A 323 -8.77 7.51 -3.67
C HIS A 323 -8.71 8.83 -4.44
N ARG A 324 -9.18 8.79 -5.70
CA ARG A 324 -9.24 9.95 -6.60
C ARG A 324 -10.34 9.81 -7.65
N TRP A 325 -10.72 10.94 -8.25
CA TRP A 325 -11.57 10.95 -9.43
C TRP A 325 -10.79 10.48 -10.67
N ILE A 326 -11.22 9.38 -11.26
CA ILE A 326 -10.73 8.89 -12.55
C ILE A 326 -11.57 9.52 -13.65
N LYS A 327 -10.89 10.17 -14.58
CA LYS A 327 -11.48 10.90 -15.70
C LYS A 327 -11.04 10.25 -17.00
N GLY A 328 -11.92 10.28 -18.01
CA GLY A 328 -11.53 9.91 -19.37
C GLY A 328 -10.54 10.90 -19.98
N SER A 329 -9.90 10.50 -21.07
CA SER A 329 -8.95 11.34 -21.80
C SER A 329 -9.48 11.64 -23.19
N PHE A 330 -9.21 12.84 -23.70
CA PHE A 330 -9.54 13.20 -25.06
C PHE A 330 -8.29 13.04 -25.92
N ASP A 331 -8.34 12.18 -26.92
CA ASP A 331 -7.24 12.06 -27.87
C ASP A 331 -7.38 13.16 -28.93
N LYS A 332 -6.44 14.12 -28.88
CA LYS A 332 -6.42 15.26 -29.80
C LYS A 332 -6.21 14.86 -31.26
N LYS A 333 -5.63 13.68 -31.54
CA LYS A 333 -5.34 13.23 -32.90
C LYS A 333 -6.57 12.64 -33.58
N THR A 334 -7.34 11.87 -32.84
CA THR A 334 -8.55 11.17 -33.32
C THR A 334 -9.82 11.95 -33.03
N SER A 335 -9.75 12.99 -32.19
CA SER A 335 -10.89 13.76 -31.69
C SER A 335 -11.96 12.87 -31.02
N THR A 336 -11.55 11.72 -30.49
CA THR A 336 -12.43 10.79 -29.77
C THR A 336 -12.15 10.85 -28.28
N PHE A 337 -13.22 10.81 -27.49
CA PHE A 337 -13.13 10.69 -26.04
C PHE A 337 -12.94 9.23 -25.65
N ASN A 338 -11.86 8.95 -24.94
CA ASN A 338 -11.60 7.64 -24.36
C ASN A 338 -12.15 7.63 -22.92
N PRO A 339 -13.20 6.83 -22.64
CA PRO A 339 -13.76 6.73 -21.31
C PRO A 339 -12.74 6.17 -20.32
N PRO A 340 -12.85 6.51 -19.02
CA PRO A 340 -11.95 5.96 -18.03
C PRO A 340 -12.17 4.44 -17.91
N ALA A 341 -11.07 3.68 -17.86
CA ALA A 341 -11.14 2.25 -17.60
C ALA A 341 -11.73 2.01 -16.20
N LYS A 342 -12.76 1.18 -16.10
CA LYS A 342 -13.34 0.74 -14.81
C LYS A 342 -12.53 -0.44 -14.27
N GLY A 343 -12.21 -0.42 -12.98
CA GLY A 343 -11.57 -1.56 -12.30
C GLY A 343 -10.09 -1.78 -12.55
N LYS A 344 -9.31 -0.72 -12.86
CA LYS A 344 -7.84 -0.76 -12.88
C LYS A 344 -7.22 0.10 -11.79
#